data_AF-A0A916WR40-F1
#
_entry.id   AF-A0A916WR40-F1
#
_cell.length_a   1.000
_cell.length_b   1.000
_cell.length_c   1.000
_cell.angle_alpha   90.00
_cell.angle_beta   90.00
_cell.angle_gamma   90.00
#
_symmetry.space_group_name_H-M   'P 1'
#
loop_
_entity.id
_entity.type
_entity.pdbx_description
1 polymer ?
#
loop_
_entity_poly.entity_id
_entity_poly.type
_entity_poly.pdbx_seq_one_letter_code
_entity_poly.pdbx_strand_id
1 'polypeptide(L)'
;MVGPQLQLAYRELTIADKGDDEQVEALGDISALPRPWDPASCMRPDLREELWVWLEEVVDWLNHEYIWDEHGFIPQCWPKHPHLVHEIAVVADQRRRAGIALTPDALEDWHRYCLPAFVDRMKIRCKDHCGEGHRQWPARGAYTRYLSDAAGDGRRVAFAEDIEHAATTGAGRRRPMPTMPPPHLASVNLDTGEVLDDE
;
A
#
# COMPACT_ATOMS: atom_id res chain seq x y z
N MET A 1 21.41 -1.82 -7.85
CA MET A 1 21.31 -0.56 -8.62
C MET A 1 19.90 -0.48 -9.19
N VAL A 2 19.21 0.66 -9.03
CA VAL A 2 17.84 0.84 -9.56
C VAL A 2 17.87 0.81 -11.09
N GLY A 3 17.11 -0.10 -11.70
CA GLY A 3 17.02 -0.25 -13.16
C GLY A 3 16.27 0.91 -13.86
N PRO A 4 16.35 0.99 -15.20
CA PRO A 4 15.78 2.09 -15.97
C PRO A 4 14.25 2.22 -15.87
N GLN A 5 13.48 1.12 -15.81
CA GLN A 5 12.02 1.19 -15.68
C GLN A 5 11.61 1.69 -14.30
N LEU A 6 12.31 1.25 -13.26
CA LEU A 6 12.06 1.70 -11.90
C LEU A 6 12.45 3.18 -11.72
N GLN A 7 13.52 3.64 -12.37
CA GLN A 7 13.86 5.06 -12.43
C GLN A 7 12.79 5.88 -13.15
N LEU A 8 12.25 5.39 -14.27
CA LEU A 8 11.17 6.04 -15.01
C LEU A 8 9.92 6.18 -14.14
N ALA A 9 9.48 5.11 -13.46
CA ALA A 9 8.32 5.14 -12.56
C ALA A 9 8.47 6.24 -11.49
N TYR A 10 9.64 6.33 -10.85
CA TYR A 10 9.89 7.40 -9.87
C TYR A 10 9.94 8.80 -10.47
N ARG A 11 10.44 8.94 -11.70
CA ARG A 11 10.44 10.21 -12.42
C ARG A 11 9.03 10.67 -12.73
N GLU A 12 8.18 9.79 -13.25
CA GLU A 12 6.77 10.08 -13.55
C GLU A 12 6.00 10.47 -12.30
N LEU A 13 6.21 9.78 -11.18
CA LEU A 13 5.63 10.17 -9.89
C LEU A 13 6.12 11.54 -9.40
N THR A 14 7.37 11.90 -9.68
CA THR A 14 7.91 13.22 -9.33
C THR A 14 7.29 14.32 -10.18
N ILE A 15 7.06 14.04 -11.47
CA ILE A 15 6.35 14.94 -12.38
C ILE A 15 4.90 15.10 -11.92
N ALA A 16 4.21 14.02 -11.53
CA ALA A 16 2.85 14.10 -11.02
C ALA A 16 2.75 14.96 -9.73
N ASP A 17 3.79 14.97 -8.88
CA ASP A 17 3.81 15.72 -7.61
C ASP A 17 4.24 17.20 -7.80
N LYS A 18 5.12 17.49 -8.76
CA LYS A 18 5.83 18.79 -8.84
C LYS A 18 5.99 19.36 -10.26
N GLY A 19 5.50 18.66 -11.27
CA GLY A 19 5.60 19.07 -12.66
C GLY A 19 4.75 20.30 -12.96
N ASP A 20 5.04 20.95 -14.08
CA ASP A 20 4.14 21.96 -14.64
C ASP A 20 2.93 21.30 -15.32
N ASP A 21 1.90 22.09 -15.62
CA ASP A 21 0.63 21.60 -16.18
C ASP A 21 0.84 20.81 -17.49
N GLU A 22 1.77 21.23 -18.35
CA GLU A 22 2.08 20.54 -19.61
C GLU A 22 2.72 19.17 -19.36
N GLN A 23 3.64 19.09 -18.40
CA GLN A 23 4.28 17.83 -18.02
C GLN A 23 3.31 16.87 -17.34
N VAL A 24 2.42 17.37 -16.49
CA VAL A 24 1.41 16.56 -15.81
C VAL A 24 0.39 16.03 -16.82
N GLU A 25 -0.09 16.88 -17.74
CA GLU A 25 -0.99 16.46 -18.83
C GLU A 25 -0.35 15.36 -19.70
N ALA A 26 0.96 15.46 -19.97
CA ALA A 26 1.68 14.45 -20.75
C ALA A 26 1.76 13.07 -20.07
N LEU A 27 1.53 12.95 -18.76
CA LEU A 27 1.46 11.67 -18.06
C LEU A 27 0.15 10.90 -18.31
N GLY A 28 -0.91 11.60 -18.73
CA GLY A 28 -2.25 11.01 -18.84
C GLY A 28 -2.86 10.69 -17.48
N ASP A 29 -3.43 9.49 -17.33
CA ASP A 29 -4.09 9.07 -16.09
C ASP A 29 -3.09 8.85 -14.93
N ILE A 30 -2.98 9.85 -14.06
CA ILE A 30 -2.12 9.84 -12.87
C ILE A 30 -2.48 8.71 -11.91
N SER A 31 -3.76 8.30 -11.86
CA SER A 31 -4.21 7.25 -10.94
C SER A 31 -3.58 5.89 -11.30
N ALA A 32 -3.34 5.67 -12.60
CA ALA A 32 -2.74 4.47 -13.17
C ALA A 32 -1.21 4.41 -13.08
N LEU A 33 -0.54 5.48 -12.60
CA LEU A 33 0.91 5.47 -12.46
C LEU A 33 1.37 4.37 -11.49
N PRO A 34 2.43 3.62 -11.83
CA PRO A 34 2.98 2.59 -10.95
C PRO A 34 3.61 3.23 -9.72
N ARG A 35 3.34 2.67 -8.56
CA ARG A 35 3.87 3.08 -7.26
C ARG A 35 4.79 1.97 -6.75
N PRO A 36 6.12 2.13 -6.81
CA PRO A 36 7.05 1.07 -6.38
C PRO A 36 6.87 0.60 -4.93
N TRP A 37 6.36 1.47 -4.04
CA TRP A 37 6.00 1.11 -2.66
C TRP A 37 4.70 0.31 -2.54
N ASP A 38 3.94 0.18 -3.63
CA ASP A 38 2.83 -0.74 -3.80
C ASP A 38 3.08 -1.67 -5.00
N PRO A 39 3.77 -2.81 -4.79
CA PRO A 39 4.14 -3.72 -5.87
C PRO A 39 2.97 -4.25 -6.71
N ALA A 40 1.74 -4.18 -6.22
CA ALA A 40 0.55 -4.58 -6.99
C ALA A 40 0.23 -3.58 -8.12
N SER A 41 0.60 -2.31 -7.97
CA SER A 41 0.44 -1.28 -8.99
C SER A 41 1.47 -1.39 -10.13
N CYS A 42 2.58 -2.10 -9.91
CA CYS A 42 3.63 -2.32 -10.91
C CYS A 42 3.23 -3.48 -11.85
N MET A 43 2.30 -3.19 -12.76
CA MET A 43 1.68 -4.20 -13.64
C MET A 43 2.56 -4.63 -14.83
N ARG A 44 3.46 -3.76 -15.28
CA ARG A 44 4.35 -4.07 -16.40
C ARG A 44 5.43 -5.09 -15.97
N PRO A 45 5.64 -6.20 -16.73
CA PRO A 45 6.57 -7.26 -16.32
C PRO A 45 8.02 -6.80 -16.13
N ASP A 46 8.52 -5.93 -17.00
CA ASP A 46 9.88 -5.37 -16.97
C ASP A 46 10.11 -4.50 -15.72
N LEU A 47 9.18 -3.60 -15.41
CA LEU A 47 9.20 -2.82 -14.17
C LEU A 47 9.13 -3.74 -12.95
N ARG A 48 8.30 -4.78 -12.99
CA ARG A 48 8.13 -5.70 -11.87
C ARG A 48 9.36 -6.55 -11.62
N GLU A 49 10.07 -6.96 -12.65
CA GLU A 49 11.36 -7.65 -12.55
C GLU A 49 12.40 -6.75 -11.90
N GLU A 50 12.55 -5.51 -12.37
CA GLU A 50 13.47 -4.54 -11.76
C GLU A 50 13.13 -4.22 -10.30
N LEU A 51 11.83 -4.14 -9.97
CA LEU A 51 11.35 -3.99 -8.60
C LEU A 51 11.82 -5.16 -7.72
N TRP A 52 11.67 -6.41 -8.17
CA TRP A 52 12.11 -7.57 -7.40
C TRP A 52 13.61 -7.58 -7.15
N VAL A 53 14.42 -7.26 -8.17
CA VAL A 53 15.88 -7.15 -8.02
C VAL A 53 16.23 -6.07 -6.99
N TRP A 54 15.60 -4.89 -7.07
CA TRP A 54 15.86 -3.81 -6.14
C TRP A 54 15.44 -4.15 -4.70
N LEU A 55 14.29 -4.79 -4.50
CA LEU A 55 13.84 -5.20 -3.18
C LEU A 55 14.76 -6.27 -2.57
N GLU A 56 15.25 -7.22 -3.36
CA GLU A 56 16.24 -8.22 -2.89
C GLU A 56 17.53 -7.55 -2.44
N GLU A 57 18.06 -6.58 -3.20
CA GLU A 57 19.24 -5.79 -2.80
C GLU A 57 19.01 -5.02 -1.50
N VAL A 58 17.82 -4.44 -1.31
CA VAL A 58 17.47 -3.74 -0.07
C VAL A 58 17.39 -4.71 1.11
N VAL A 59 16.81 -5.90 0.92
CA VAL A 59 16.75 -6.93 1.96
C VAL A 59 18.14 -7.39 2.35
N ASP A 60 19.02 -7.66 1.38
CA ASP A 60 20.41 -8.04 1.62
C ASP A 60 21.14 -6.95 2.43
N TRP A 61 21.03 -5.70 1.99
CA TRP A 61 21.62 -4.55 2.68
C TRP A 61 21.09 -4.36 4.11
N LEU A 62 19.78 -4.46 4.33
CA LEU A 62 19.18 -4.34 5.66
C LEU A 62 19.65 -5.46 6.60
N ASN A 63 19.64 -6.70 6.11
CA ASN A 63 20.10 -7.86 6.85
C ASN A 63 21.58 -7.78 7.21
N HIS A 64 22.40 -7.21 6.32
CA HIS A 64 23.83 -7.06 6.55
C HIS A 64 24.18 -5.88 7.48
N GLU A 65 23.53 -4.72 7.32
CA GLU A 65 23.96 -3.48 7.99
C GLU A 65 23.15 -3.11 9.23
N TYR A 66 21.83 -3.36 9.23
CA TYR A 66 20.92 -2.87 10.26
C TYR A 66 20.46 -3.95 11.23
N ILE A 67 20.47 -5.20 10.79
CA ILE A 67 19.94 -6.30 11.57
C ILE A 67 21.10 -7.13 12.12
N TRP A 68 21.35 -6.96 13.41
CA TRP A 68 22.39 -7.69 14.15
C TRP A 68 21.83 -8.78 15.07
N ASP A 69 20.50 -8.85 15.20
CA ASP A 69 19.77 -9.84 15.99
C ASP A 69 19.20 -10.92 15.05
N GLU A 70 19.49 -12.19 15.35
CA GLU A 70 19.01 -13.35 14.58
C GLU A 70 17.48 -13.36 14.43
N HIS A 71 16.75 -12.88 15.46
CA HIS A 71 15.30 -12.77 15.39
C HIS A 71 14.81 -11.57 14.57
N GLY A 72 15.68 -10.60 14.31
CA GLY A 72 15.41 -9.46 13.44
C GLY A 72 15.68 -9.72 11.97
N PHE A 73 16.21 -10.89 11.61
CA PHE A 73 16.60 -11.23 10.24
C PHE A 73 15.37 -11.34 9.32
N ILE A 74 15.38 -10.62 8.21
CA ILE A 74 14.35 -10.77 7.17
C ILE A 74 14.52 -12.15 6.55
N PRO A 75 13.53 -13.05 6.64
CA PRO A 75 13.71 -14.44 6.26
C PRO A 75 13.83 -14.59 4.73
N GLN A 76 14.58 -15.59 4.27
CA GLN A 76 14.73 -15.90 2.84
C GLN A 76 13.39 -16.14 2.12
N CYS A 77 12.36 -16.57 2.85
CA CYS A 77 11.02 -16.76 2.30
C CYS A 77 10.19 -15.47 2.21
N TRP A 78 10.76 -14.28 2.46
CA TRP A 78 10.07 -12.98 2.38
C TRP A 78 9.22 -12.79 1.11
N PRO A 79 9.61 -13.25 -0.10
CA PRO A 79 8.78 -13.08 -1.29
C PRO A 79 7.47 -13.88 -1.24
N LYS A 80 7.41 -14.93 -0.39
CA LYS A 80 6.22 -15.77 -0.18
C LYS A 80 5.26 -15.18 0.86
N HIS A 81 5.62 -14.06 1.49
CA HIS A 81 4.81 -13.37 2.48
C HIS A 81 4.34 -12.03 1.91
N PRO A 82 3.13 -11.96 1.31
CA PRO A 82 2.64 -10.72 0.68
C PRO A 82 2.74 -9.50 1.60
N HIS A 83 2.41 -9.66 2.89
CA HIS A 83 2.55 -8.57 3.86
C HIS A 83 3.99 -8.08 4.05
N LEU A 84 5.00 -8.95 3.97
CA LEU A 84 6.40 -8.53 4.02
C LEU A 84 6.79 -7.82 2.75
N VAL A 85 6.38 -8.32 1.59
CA VAL A 85 6.64 -7.66 0.30
C VAL A 85 6.13 -6.22 0.33
N HIS A 86 4.90 -5.99 0.80
CA HIS A 86 4.34 -4.64 0.93
C HIS A 86 5.13 -3.77 1.91
N GLU A 87 5.50 -4.28 3.09
CA GLU A 87 6.23 -3.49 4.06
C GLU A 87 7.68 -3.19 3.63
N ILE A 88 8.37 -4.16 3.04
CA ILE A 88 9.73 -3.98 2.51
C ILE A 88 9.71 -2.92 1.40
N ALA A 89 8.72 -2.95 0.50
CA ALA A 89 8.60 -1.95 -0.55
C ALA A 89 8.42 -0.53 0.01
N VAL A 90 7.62 -0.36 1.08
CA VAL A 90 7.46 0.94 1.76
C VAL A 90 8.75 1.38 2.46
N VAL A 91 9.41 0.48 3.20
CA VAL A 91 10.67 0.80 3.90
C VAL A 91 11.77 1.18 2.91
N ALA A 92 11.86 0.45 1.79
CA ALA A 92 12.78 0.71 0.68
C ALA A 92 12.54 2.09 0.05
N ASP A 93 11.29 2.43 -0.26
CA ASP A 93 10.97 3.74 -0.82
C ASP A 93 11.24 4.87 0.18
N GLN A 94 10.85 4.72 1.44
CA GLN A 94 11.13 5.73 2.48
C GLN A 94 12.64 5.94 2.65
N ARG A 95 13.45 4.88 2.60
CA ARG A 95 14.92 4.98 2.65
C ARG A 95 15.49 5.69 1.43
N ARG A 96 14.94 5.41 0.23
CA ARG A 96 15.33 6.07 -1.02
C ARG A 96 15.00 7.56 -0.97
N ARG A 97 13.78 7.92 -0.54
CA ARG A 97 13.33 9.31 -0.37
C ARG A 97 14.20 10.07 0.64
N ALA A 98 14.51 9.45 1.77
CA ALA A 98 15.43 10.02 2.75
C ALA A 98 16.84 10.24 2.18
N GLY A 99 17.32 9.33 1.32
CA GLY A 99 18.64 9.42 0.69
C GLY A 99 18.79 10.53 -0.36
N ILE A 100 17.69 11.07 -0.89
CA ILE A 100 17.68 12.20 -1.83
C ILE A 100 17.23 13.51 -1.19
N ALA A 101 16.88 13.49 0.10
CA ALA A 101 16.50 14.69 0.83
C ALA A 101 17.69 15.64 1.01
N LEU A 102 17.42 16.95 1.02
CA LEU A 102 18.45 17.98 1.18
C LEU A 102 18.87 18.19 2.65
N THR A 103 18.06 17.69 3.59
CA THR A 103 18.26 17.83 5.03
C THR A 103 18.24 16.45 5.69
N PRO A 104 18.88 16.30 6.87
CA PRO A 104 19.00 14.99 7.52
C PRO A 104 17.68 14.50 8.13
N ASP A 105 16.67 15.35 8.29
CA ASP A 105 15.44 15.06 9.03
C ASP A 105 14.75 13.79 8.52
N ALA A 106 14.63 13.62 7.20
CA ALA A 106 13.99 12.45 6.61
C ALA A 106 14.77 11.15 6.88
N LEU A 107 16.10 11.22 6.96
CA LEU A 107 16.94 10.06 7.28
C LEU A 107 16.91 9.75 8.78
N GLU A 108 16.93 10.78 9.64
CA GLU A 108 16.72 10.61 11.07
C GLU A 108 15.37 9.94 11.34
N ASP A 109 14.29 10.42 10.74
CA ASP A 109 12.95 9.85 10.88
C ASP A 109 12.89 8.39 10.38
N TRP A 110 13.60 8.09 9.29
CA TRP A 110 13.68 6.73 8.79
C TRP A 110 14.36 5.80 9.80
N HIS A 111 15.48 6.22 10.39
CA HIS A 111 16.20 5.46 11.43
C HIS A 111 15.42 5.36 12.73
N ARG A 112 14.72 6.42 13.12
CA ARG A 112 14.05 6.52 14.42
C ARG A 112 12.69 5.85 14.44
N TYR A 113 11.95 5.90 13.33
CA TYR A 113 10.55 5.46 13.28
C TYR A 113 10.28 4.39 12.23
N CYS A 114 10.73 4.60 10.99
CA CYS A 114 10.34 3.72 9.88
C CYS A 114 10.93 2.32 10.04
N LEU A 115 12.26 2.23 10.16
CA LEU A 115 12.97 0.96 10.25
C LEU A 115 12.64 0.19 11.56
N PRO A 116 12.69 0.79 12.76
CA PRO A 116 12.38 0.07 13.99
C PRO A 116 10.95 -0.48 13.99
N ALA A 117 9.97 0.32 13.54
CA ALA A 117 8.58 -0.13 13.52
C ALA A 117 8.35 -1.27 12.52
N PHE A 118 9.08 -1.29 11.39
CA PHE A 118 9.07 -2.44 10.47
C PHE A 118 9.64 -3.69 11.14
N VAL A 119 10.84 -3.60 11.74
CA VAL A 119 11.51 -4.73 12.38
C VAL A 119 10.63 -5.32 13.49
N ASP A 120 10.03 -4.47 14.34
CA ASP A 120 9.12 -4.91 15.40
C ASP A 120 7.90 -5.65 14.84
N ARG A 121 7.24 -5.09 13.82
CA ARG A 121 6.08 -5.73 13.18
C ARG A 121 6.45 -7.04 12.50
N MET A 122 7.62 -7.11 11.87
CA MET A 122 8.13 -8.32 11.23
C MET A 122 8.40 -9.41 12.27
N LYS A 123 9.12 -9.09 13.36
CA LYS A 123 9.38 -10.01 14.48
C LYS A 123 8.08 -10.61 15.03
N ILE A 124 7.08 -9.76 15.27
CA ILE A 124 5.77 -10.18 15.80
C ILE A 124 5.02 -11.10 14.84
N ARG A 125 5.10 -10.86 13.52
CA ARG A 125 4.33 -11.61 12.52
C ARG A 125 5.01 -12.90 12.06
N CYS A 126 6.33 -12.89 11.92
CA CYS A 126 7.08 -14.04 11.43
C CYS A 126 7.38 -15.05 12.55
N LYS A 127 7.78 -14.56 13.74
CA LYS A 127 8.20 -15.39 14.89
C LYS A 127 9.09 -16.57 14.44
N ASP A 128 8.82 -17.76 14.95
CA ASP A 128 9.56 -18.99 14.61
C ASP A 128 8.97 -19.74 13.39
N HIS A 129 8.06 -19.11 12.65
CA HIS A 129 7.38 -19.77 11.52
C HIS A 129 8.26 -19.88 10.27
N CYS A 130 9.40 -19.18 10.23
CA CYS A 130 10.28 -19.12 9.06
C CYS A 130 11.65 -19.80 9.27
N GLY A 131 11.99 -20.28 10.49
CA GLY A 131 13.34 -20.73 10.84
C GLY A 131 13.79 -22.10 10.28
N GLU A 132 12.96 -23.15 10.37
CA GLU A 132 13.33 -24.53 9.94
C GLU A 132 12.68 -24.93 8.61
N GLY A 133 12.12 -23.97 7.89
CA GLY A 133 11.36 -24.17 6.66
C GLY A 133 10.06 -23.37 6.65
N HIS A 134 9.60 -23.00 5.45
CA HIS A 134 8.40 -22.20 5.29
C HIS A 134 7.16 -22.99 5.74
N ARG A 135 6.66 -22.71 6.94
CA ARG A 135 5.41 -23.29 7.43
C ARG A 135 4.23 -22.72 6.65
N GLN A 136 3.17 -23.52 6.49
CA GLN A 136 1.93 -22.99 5.95
C GLN A 136 1.41 -21.85 6.84
N TRP A 137 0.81 -20.84 6.20
CA TRP A 137 0.23 -19.69 6.88
C TRP A 137 -0.68 -20.13 8.05
N PRO A 138 -0.36 -19.76 9.31
CA PRO A 138 -1.06 -20.30 10.48
C PRO A 138 -2.57 -20.03 10.50
N ALA A 139 -3.00 -18.90 9.95
CA ALA A 139 -4.42 -18.54 9.89
C ALA A 139 -5.18 -19.18 8.72
N ARG A 140 -4.55 -20.05 7.91
CA ARG A 140 -5.20 -20.74 6.77
C ARG A 140 -6.51 -21.41 7.15
N GLY A 141 -6.58 -22.08 8.30
CA GLY A 141 -7.80 -22.73 8.78
C GLY A 141 -8.92 -21.73 9.10
N ALA A 142 -8.59 -20.63 9.76
CA ALA A 142 -9.54 -19.54 10.02
C ALA A 142 -10.00 -18.86 8.72
N TYR A 143 -9.08 -18.65 7.79
CA TYR A 143 -9.37 -18.07 6.47
C TYR A 143 -10.26 -18.97 5.62
N THR A 144 -10.05 -20.28 5.64
CA THR A 144 -10.92 -21.23 4.94
C THR A 144 -12.35 -21.18 5.51
N ARG A 145 -12.51 -21.07 6.83
CA ARG A 145 -13.83 -20.85 7.45
C ARG A 145 -14.43 -19.51 7.06
N TYR A 146 -13.62 -18.46 6.99
CA TYR A 146 -14.05 -17.12 6.55
C TYR A 146 -14.60 -17.12 5.11
N LEU A 147 -13.99 -17.92 4.23
CA LEU A 147 -14.40 -18.08 2.83
C LEU A 147 -15.60 -19.02 2.63
N SER A 148 -16.05 -19.74 3.65
CA SER A 148 -17.21 -20.62 3.51
C SER A 148 -18.45 -19.85 3.06
N ASP A 149 -19.27 -20.44 2.20
CA ASP A 149 -20.48 -19.80 1.68
C ASP A 149 -21.38 -19.32 2.81
N ALA A 150 -21.59 -20.15 3.84
CA ALA A 150 -22.38 -19.80 5.01
C ALA A 150 -21.84 -18.56 5.75
N ALA A 151 -20.52 -18.44 5.93
CA ALA A 151 -19.92 -17.25 6.55
C ALA A 151 -20.02 -16.02 5.62
N GLY A 152 -19.90 -16.21 4.31
CA GLY A 152 -20.07 -15.16 3.30
C GLY A 152 -21.50 -14.63 3.24
N ASP A 153 -22.48 -15.53 3.21
CA ASP A 153 -23.92 -15.21 3.24
C ASP A 153 -24.29 -14.50 4.53
N GLY A 154 -23.82 -14.99 5.68
CA GLY A 154 -24.07 -14.34 6.97
C GLY A 154 -23.55 -12.89 6.99
N ARG A 155 -22.37 -12.62 6.42
CA ARG A 155 -21.86 -11.25 6.28
C ARG A 155 -22.72 -10.42 5.34
N ARG A 156 -23.11 -10.96 4.18
CA ARG A 156 -23.98 -10.26 3.21
C ARG A 156 -25.33 -9.84 3.83
N VAL A 157 -25.94 -10.74 4.62
CA VAL A 157 -27.17 -10.44 5.35
C VAL A 157 -26.94 -9.31 6.34
N ALA A 158 -25.90 -9.39 7.18
CA ALA A 158 -25.57 -8.33 8.13
C ALA A 158 -25.31 -6.97 7.44
N PHE A 159 -24.66 -6.96 6.28
CA PHE A 159 -24.46 -5.74 5.49
C PHE A 159 -25.79 -5.17 4.96
N ALA A 160 -26.68 -6.04 4.45
CA ALA A 160 -27.99 -5.62 3.96
C ALA A 160 -28.86 -5.04 5.08
N GLU A 161 -28.86 -5.66 6.25
CA GLU A 161 -29.56 -5.18 7.44
C GLU A 161 -29.04 -3.80 7.89
N ASP A 162 -27.72 -3.60 7.87
CA ASP A 162 -27.10 -2.30 8.18
C ASP A 162 -27.50 -1.21 7.18
N ILE A 163 -27.47 -1.52 5.88
CA ILE A 163 -27.90 -0.59 4.82
C ILE A 163 -29.37 -0.21 5.00
N GLU A 164 -30.25 -1.18 5.29
CA GLU A 164 -31.67 -0.92 5.56
C GLU A 164 -31.87 -0.07 6.82
N HIS A 165 -31.11 -0.35 7.87
CA HIS A 165 -31.12 0.45 9.10
C HIS A 165 -30.69 1.90 8.85
N ALA A 166 -29.61 2.11 8.07
CA ALA A 166 -29.12 3.43 7.70
C ALA A 166 -30.14 4.20 6.84
N ALA A 167 -30.83 3.53 5.91
CA ALA A 167 -31.86 4.14 5.08
C ALA A 167 -33.06 4.61 5.91
N THR A 168 -33.51 3.80 6.87
CA THR A 168 -34.66 4.09 7.73
C THR A 168 -34.37 5.15 8.79
N THR A 169 -33.19 5.11 9.42
CA THR A 169 -32.78 6.13 10.43
C THR A 169 -32.30 7.45 9.81
N GLY A 170 -31.66 7.41 8.64
CA GLY A 170 -31.25 8.60 7.89
C GLY A 170 -32.43 9.39 7.30
N ALA A 171 -33.47 8.69 6.84
CA ALA A 171 -34.72 9.31 6.40
C ALA A 171 -35.48 10.03 7.54
N GLY A 172 -35.37 9.54 8.78
CA GLY A 172 -36.05 10.12 9.94
C GLY A 172 -35.43 11.41 10.51
N ARG A 173 -34.18 11.76 10.15
CA ARG A 173 -33.48 12.96 10.66
C ARG A 173 -33.39 14.13 9.69
N ARG A 174 -33.72 13.95 8.41
CA ARG A 174 -33.81 15.09 7.48
C ARG A 174 -35.12 15.83 7.72
N ARG A 175 -35.11 16.85 8.59
CA ARG A 175 -36.07 17.97 8.47
C ARG A 175 -36.05 18.41 7.00
N PRO A 176 -37.19 18.68 6.35
CA PRO A 176 -37.19 19.23 5.01
C PRO A 176 -36.51 20.60 5.06
N MET A 177 -35.21 20.63 4.78
CA MET A 177 -34.51 21.84 4.42
C MET A 177 -34.95 22.21 3.00
N PRO A 178 -35.09 23.50 2.67
CA PRO A 178 -35.31 23.94 1.30
C PRO A 178 -34.28 23.29 0.37
N THR A 179 -34.71 22.99 -0.85
CA THR A 179 -34.03 22.23 -1.92
C THR A 179 -32.72 22.86 -2.40
N MET A 180 -31.73 22.96 -1.51
CA MET A 180 -30.34 23.19 -1.88
C MET A 180 -29.67 21.82 -1.93
N PRO A 181 -29.03 21.44 -3.05
CA PRO A 181 -28.09 20.33 -3.04
C PRO A 181 -27.09 20.54 -1.90
N PRO A 182 -26.64 19.48 -1.21
CA PRO A 182 -25.54 19.62 -0.28
C PRO A 182 -24.38 20.31 -1.00
N PRO A 183 -23.66 21.26 -0.39
CA PRO A 183 -22.45 21.80 -1.00
C PRO A 183 -21.45 20.64 -1.12
N HIS A 184 -21.35 20.09 -2.33
CA HIS A 184 -20.29 19.18 -2.70
C HIS A 184 -19.15 20.04 -3.24
N LEU A 185 -17.93 19.81 -2.73
CA LEU A 185 -16.73 20.53 -3.19
C LEU A 185 -16.32 20.14 -4.62
N ALA A 186 -16.86 19.03 -5.13
CA ALA A 186 -16.74 18.57 -6.51
C ALA A 186 -17.87 17.58 -6.80
N SER A 187 -18.29 17.48 -8.07
CA SER A 187 -19.27 16.48 -8.49
C SER A 187 -18.57 15.13 -8.70
N VAL A 188 -19.28 14.01 -8.60
CA VAL A 188 -18.69 12.67 -8.79
C VAL A 188 -19.50 11.93 -9.82
N ASN A 189 -18.84 11.41 -10.85
CA ASN A 189 -19.44 10.45 -11.75
C ASN A 189 -19.71 9.16 -10.98
N LEU A 190 -20.97 8.85 -10.71
CA LEU A 190 -21.35 7.71 -9.87
C LEU A 190 -21.13 6.35 -10.54
N ASP A 191 -20.95 6.33 -11.86
CA ASP A 191 -20.70 5.11 -12.62
C ASP A 191 -19.19 4.79 -12.69
N THR A 192 -18.33 5.81 -12.74
CA THR A 192 -16.86 5.65 -12.80
C THR A 192 -16.15 5.88 -11.47
N GLY A 193 -16.80 6.59 -10.54
CA GLY A 193 -16.21 7.05 -9.28
C GLY A 193 -15.30 8.27 -9.42
N GLU A 194 -15.14 8.82 -10.62
CA GLU A 194 -14.28 9.97 -10.88
C GLU A 194 -14.88 11.25 -10.32
N VAL A 195 -14.04 12.05 -9.66
CA VAL A 195 -14.41 13.39 -9.20
C VAL A 195 -14.31 14.34 -10.39
N LEU A 196 -15.43 14.95 -10.75
CA LEU A 196 -15.56 16.01 -11.73
C LEU A 196 -15.40 17.34 -11.00
N ASP A 197 -14.30 18.03 -11.24
CA ASP A 197 -14.12 19.39 -10.75
C ASP A 197 -15.07 20.32 -11.53
N ASP A 198 -15.78 21.18 -10.80
CA ASP A 198 -16.54 22.28 -11.41
C ASP A 198 -15.51 23.36 -11.80
N GLU A 199 -15.37 23.68 -13.09
CA GLU A 199 -14.56 24.81 -13.59
C GLU A 199 -14.85 26.13 -12.86
#